data_AF-A0A4Q6AQZ3-F1
#
_entry.id   AF-A0A4Q6AQZ3-F1
#
_cell.length_a   1.000
_cell.length_b   1.000
_cell.length_c   1.000
_cell.angle_alpha   90.00
_cell.angle_beta   90.00
_cell.angle_gamma   90.00
#
_symmetry.space_group_name_H-M   'P 1'
#
loop_
_entity.id
_entity.type
_entity.pdbx_description
1 polymer ?
#
loop_
_entity_poly.entity_id
_entity_poly.type
_entity_poly.pdbx_seq_one_letter_code
_entity_poly.pdbx_strand_id
1 'polypeptide(L)'
;MAIWIKAEQVERVHGELLAMASEGARYVVFEPGQQQYGPMDFMPAKDEDELKVVTVMFDQGKVMEIGLLVAQLEKSMERGITDWAVLPDFAVMGLEQGNIFSDLRMMGLKEPALEALIYEAGERDYAEIGLDRKIGEVEVGLRLYRVDINGQPRIPEFAIVIPKVLEKVPFLKSEFGDSRSLESEMKRTVTYEQQQGMVNGERVISTMAMATKAALFMGASWAADSDPEFGLRCRVVSTLLGRYPQGKEVQQVLLSMRPEYFKHLNTSIAFPYTVKVNEVVKLINSPSEMMEISRRAYEHENLKKAIMNASNLEQLKLEMEKLGFSEQLIGKMEEHMSRNEPRFILYDVLESDKGRAEVALHFNQSKTSEFYYFNKFDLVLEKQPPLEPGEKYFVSSQRQGEEVLVREFEMPSLAVKLFNLKMEGAKDIRGTASILSGTDVGSAKVLVAMEDGKITSVEKDFYKTLKNPSVSQTFYL
;
A
#
# COMPACT_ATOMS: atom_id res chain seq x y z
N MET A 1 -11.74 17.34 -8.21
CA MET A 1 -12.70 16.45 -8.91
C MET A 1 -12.49 16.61 -10.40
N ALA A 2 -12.25 15.53 -11.14
CA ALA A 2 -12.12 15.57 -12.60
C ALA A 2 -13.38 15.00 -13.25
N ILE A 3 -13.96 15.73 -14.20
CA ILE A 3 -15.16 15.37 -14.95
C ILE A 3 -14.78 15.24 -16.41
N TRP A 4 -15.06 14.08 -17.00
CA TRP A 4 -14.89 13.86 -18.44
C TRP A 4 -16.22 14.19 -19.13
N ILE A 5 -16.19 15.08 -20.12
CA ILE A 5 -17.37 15.55 -20.85
C ILE A 5 -17.06 15.53 -22.33
N LYS A 6 -18.01 15.11 -23.18
CA LYS A 6 -17.80 15.19 -24.63
C LYS A 6 -17.57 16.63 -25.09
N ALA A 7 -16.68 16.82 -26.05
CA ALA A 7 -16.27 18.12 -26.54
C ALA A 7 -17.48 18.96 -27.03
N GLU A 8 -18.44 18.35 -27.71
CA GLU A 8 -19.66 19.03 -28.16
C GLU A 8 -20.65 19.38 -27.04
N GLN A 9 -20.46 18.83 -25.83
CA GLN A 9 -21.32 19.08 -24.67
C GLN A 9 -20.77 20.17 -23.75
N VAL A 10 -19.49 20.53 -23.84
CA VAL A 10 -18.85 21.49 -22.93
C VAL A 10 -19.54 22.85 -22.90
N GLU A 11 -19.95 23.40 -24.05
CA GLU A 11 -20.71 24.66 -24.12
C GLU A 11 -22.03 24.60 -23.35
N ARG A 12 -22.69 23.44 -23.31
CA ARG A 12 -23.95 23.26 -22.57
C ARG A 12 -23.75 23.24 -21.07
N VAL A 13 -22.63 22.69 -20.61
CA VAL A 13 -22.28 22.62 -19.17
C VAL A 13 -21.53 23.88 -18.72
N HIS A 14 -20.99 24.68 -19.64
CA HIS A 14 -20.23 25.88 -19.35
C HIS A 14 -21.04 26.93 -18.57
N GLY A 15 -22.32 27.11 -18.91
CA GLY A 15 -23.21 28.00 -18.17
C GLY A 15 -23.42 27.57 -16.71
N GLU A 16 -23.51 26.26 -16.47
CA GLU A 16 -23.63 25.68 -15.13
C GLU A 16 -22.29 25.81 -14.37
N LEU A 17 -21.16 25.54 -15.04
CA LEU A 17 -19.81 25.74 -14.49
C LEU A 17 -19.52 27.19 -14.10
N LEU A 18 -19.97 28.16 -14.90
CA LEU A 18 -19.85 29.59 -14.59
C LEU A 18 -20.73 30.01 -13.41
N ALA A 19 -21.96 29.51 -13.32
CA ALA A 19 -22.82 29.74 -12.17
C ALA A 19 -22.15 29.23 -10.88
N MET A 20 -21.49 28.07 -10.94
CA MET A 20 -20.76 27.50 -9.81
C MET A 20 -19.48 28.27 -9.46
N ALA A 21 -18.79 28.84 -10.45
CA ALA A 21 -17.64 29.70 -10.18
C ALA A 21 -18.01 30.96 -9.39
N SER A 22 -19.25 31.46 -9.56
CA SER A 22 -19.77 32.56 -8.76
C SER A 22 -20.03 32.20 -7.29
N GLU A 23 -20.08 30.90 -6.95
CA GLU A 23 -20.24 30.37 -5.60
C GLU A 23 -18.91 29.93 -4.94
N GLY A 24 -17.78 30.26 -5.57
CA GLY A 24 -16.43 30.03 -5.04
C GLY A 24 -15.72 28.79 -5.59
N ALA A 25 -16.30 28.09 -6.57
CA ALA A 25 -15.59 27.02 -7.27
C ALA A 25 -14.57 27.59 -8.28
N ARG A 26 -13.45 26.91 -8.48
CA ARG A 26 -12.55 27.17 -9.61
C ARG A 26 -12.60 25.97 -10.54
N TYR A 27 -12.70 26.21 -11.84
CA TYR A 27 -12.62 25.13 -12.82
C TYR A 27 -11.58 25.42 -13.89
N VAL A 28 -10.98 24.35 -14.42
CA VAL A 28 -10.06 24.39 -15.56
C VAL A 28 -10.56 23.37 -16.58
N VAL A 29 -10.73 23.81 -17.82
CA VAL A 29 -11.06 22.93 -18.95
C VAL A 29 -9.76 22.64 -19.68
N PHE A 30 -9.41 21.37 -19.80
CA PHE A 30 -8.27 20.93 -20.59
C PHE A 30 -8.74 20.52 -21.98
N GLU A 31 -8.06 21.04 -23.01
CA GLU A 31 -8.22 20.53 -24.37
C GLU A 31 -7.54 19.15 -24.49
N PRO A 32 -8.06 18.24 -25.34
CA PRO A 32 -7.40 16.98 -25.62
C PRO A 32 -5.92 17.20 -26.00
N GLY A 33 -5.01 16.53 -25.29
CA GLY A 33 -3.56 16.58 -25.54
C GLY A 33 -2.79 17.71 -24.84
N GLN A 34 -3.41 18.60 -24.05
CA GLN A 34 -2.66 19.56 -23.23
C GLN A 34 -2.15 18.95 -21.91
N GLN A 35 -0.87 18.54 -21.89
CA GLN A 35 -0.17 18.14 -20.66
C GLN A 35 0.47 19.36 -19.98
N GLN A 36 -0.03 19.76 -18.80
CA GLN A 36 0.58 20.81 -17.96
C GLN A 36 1.10 20.32 -16.60
N TYR A 37 0.85 19.07 -16.24
CA TYR A 37 1.41 18.42 -15.06
C TYR A 37 2.17 17.16 -15.50
N GLY A 38 3.28 16.84 -14.83
CA GLY A 38 4.24 15.81 -15.23
C GLY A 38 3.67 14.39 -15.39
N PRO A 39 4.52 13.38 -15.68
CA PRO A 39 4.16 12.10 -16.30
C PRO A 39 3.34 11.10 -15.42
N MET A 40 2.66 11.56 -14.38
CA MET A 40 1.75 10.73 -13.57
C MET A 40 0.33 11.32 -13.56
N ASP A 41 -0.65 10.42 -13.71
CA ASP A 41 -2.04 10.53 -13.24
C ASP A 41 -3.18 10.93 -14.17
N PHE A 42 -3.14 10.63 -15.48
CA PHE A 42 -4.38 10.31 -16.21
C PHE A 42 -4.12 9.21 -17.24
N MET A 43 -4.69 8.01 -17.03
CA MET A 43 -4.77 7.02 -18.11
C MET A 43 -5.71 7.57 -19.19
N PRO A 44 -5.29 7.64 -20.46
CA PRO A 44 -6.15 8.15 -21.51
C PRO A 44 -7.33 7.21 -21.73
N ALA A 45 -8.54 7.78 -21.77
CA ALA A 45 -9.69 7.08 -22.32
C ALA A 45 -9.39 6.69 -23.77
N LYS A 46 -9.88 5.54 -24.23
CA LYS A 46 -9.50 4.96 -25.54
C LYS A 46 -9.82 5.84 -26.75
N ASP A 47 -10.66 6.87 -26.59
CA ASP A 47 -11.12 7.77 -27.65
C ASP A 47 -10.84 9.23 -27.23
N GLU A 48 -9.60 9.71 -27.43
CA GLU A 48 -9.13 11.04 -27.00
C GLU A 48 -9.74 12.21 -27.81
N ASP A 49 -10.21 11.96 -29.03
CA ASP A 49 -10.66 13.02 -29.95
C ASP A 49 -12.02 13.65 -29.58
N GLU A 50 -12.76 13.04 -28.64
CA GLU A 50 -14.13 13.47 -28.30
C GLU A 50 -14.31 13.95 -26.86
N LEU A 51 -13.31 13.85 -25.96
CA LEU A 51 -13.52 14.09 -24.53
C LEU A 51 -12.65 15.25 -23.98
N LYS A 52 -13.29 16.26 -23.40
CA LYS A 52 -12.65 17.32 -22.61
C LYS A 52 -12.69 16.99 -21.12
N VAL A 53 -11.60 17.29 -20.41
CA VAL A 53 -11.53 17.11 -18.95
C VAL A 53 -11.78 18.45 -18.28
N VAL A 54 -12.79 18.51 -17.42
CA VAL A 54 -13.07 19.66 -16.55
C VAL A 54 -12.68 19.30 -15.13
N THR A 55 -11.63 19.93 -14.61
CA THR A 55 -11.26 19.79 -13.21
C THR A 55 -11.93 20.91 -12.42
N VAL A 56 -12.77 20.53 -11.44
CA VAL A 56 -13.39 21.45 -10.50
C VAL A 56 -12.69 21.31 -9.15
N MET A 57 -12.20 22.43 -8.63
CA MET A 57 -11.54 22.58 -7.35
C MET A 57 -12.42 23.40 -6.41
N PHE A 58 -12.57 22.94 -5.18
CA PHE A 58 -13.29 23.62 -4.11
C PHE A 58 -12.31 23.98 -2.99
N ASP A 59 -12.55 25.11 -2.32
CA ASP A 59 -11.82 25.45 -1.10
C ASP A 59 -12.15 24.42 0.01
N GLN A 60 -11.16 24.11 0.86
CA GLN A 60 -11.29 23.10 1.90
C GLN A 60 -12.47 23.38 2.84
N GLY A 61 -13.29 22.35 3.12
CA GLY A 61 -14.41 22.41 4.08
C GLY A 61 -15.82 22.30 3.48
N LYS A 62 -15.97 22.18 2.17
CA LYS A 62 -17.26 22.24 1.48
C LYS A 62 -17.78 20.90 0.91
N VAL A 63 -17.63 19.81 1.66
CA VAL A 63 -18.00 18.45 1.20
C VAL A 63 -19.49 18.30 0.86
N MET A 64 -20.38 19.04 1.53
CA MET A 64 -21.82 19.06 1.22
C MET A 64 -22.14 19.63 -0.17
N GLU A 65 -21.32 20.55 -0.67
CA GLU A 65 -21.52 21.17 -2.00
C GLU A 65 -21.14 20.21 -3.13
N ILE A 66 -20.22 19.25 -2.89
CA ILE A 66 -19.88 18.18 -3.85
C ILE A 66 -21.08 17.24 -4.07
N GLY A 67 -21.84 16.93 -3.02
CA GLY A 67 -23.04 16.09 -3.14
C GLY A 67 -24.17 16.77 -3.92
N LEU A 68 -24.37 18.07 -3.70
CA LEU A 68 -25.31 18.90 -4.45
C LEU A 68 -24.88 19.07 -5.92
N LEU A 69 -23.58 19.22 -6.17
CA LEU A 69 -22.99 19.28 -7.50
C LEU A 69 -23.26 18.00 -8.29
N VAL A 70 -22.97 16.83 -7.70
CA VAL A 70 -23.23 15.55 -8.34
C VAL A 70 -24.71 15.40 -8.64
N ALA A 71 -25.60 15.77 -7.71
CA ALA A 71 -27.04 15.71 -7.92
C ALA A 71 -27.55 16.71 -9.00
N GLN A 72 -26.95 17.90 -9.11
CA GLN A 72 -27.31 18.88 -10.16
C GLN A 72 -26.82 18.42 -11.54
N LEU A 73 -25.59 17.90 -11.63
CA LEU A 73 -25.06 17.30 -12.85
C LEU A 73 -25.87 16.06 -13.26
N GLU A 74 -26.29 15.23 -12.29
CA GLU A 74 -27.21 14.11 -12.51
C GLU A 74 -28.56 14.57 -13.05
N LYS A 75 -29.09 15.70 -12.57
CA LYS A 75 -30.34 16.28 -13.10
C LYS A 75 -30.16 16.89 -14.50
N SER A 76 -28.97 17.39 -14.81
CA SER A 76 -28.60 17.80 -16.18
C SER A 76 -28.41 16.61 -17.12
N MET A 77 -28.10 15.41 -16.62
CA MET A 77 -28.08 14.17 -17.42
C MET A 77 -29.45 13.76 -17.96
N GLU A 78 -30.53 14.03 -17.23
CA GLU A 78 -31.90 13.79 -17.71
C GLU A 78 -32.22 14.60 -18.99
N ARG A 79 -31.36 15.58 -19.34
CA ARG A 79 -31.43 16.41 -20.55
C ARG A 79 -30.46 15.98 -21.67
N GLY A 80 -29.85 14.79 -21.58
CA GLY A 80 -29.13 14.15 -22.69
C GLY A 80 -27.60 14.16 -22.64
N ILE A 81 -27.00 14.22 -21.45
CA ILE A 81 -25.56 14.00 -21.24
C ILE A 81 -25.36 12.52 -20.90
N THR A 82 -24.76 11.73 -21.80
CA THR A 82 -24.75 10.25 -21.71
C THR A 82 -23.46 9.65 -21.17
N ASP A 83 -22.35 10.38 -21.18
CA ASP A 83 -21.03 9.82 -20.89
C ASP A 83 -20.21 10.79 -20.03
N TRP A 84 -20.18 10.56 -18.72
CA TRP A 84 -19.19 11.18 -17.83
C TRP A 84 -18.73 10.19 -16.76
N ALA A 85 -17.51 10.40 -16.29
CA ALA A 85 -16.94 9.73 -15.13
C ALA A 85 -16.42 10.79 -14.16
N VAL A 86 -16.83 10.69 -12.90
CA VAL A 86 -16.18 11.42 -11.81
C VAL A 86 -15.10 10.53 -11.28
N LEU A 87 -13.86 10.93 -11.54
CA LEU A 87 -12.73 10.42 -10.78
C LEU A 87 -12.63 11.28 -9.52
N PRO A 88 -12.95 10.72 -8.35
CA PRO A 88 -12.72 11.44 -7.12
C PRO A 88 -11.23 11.68 -6.99
N ASP A 89 -10.89 12.86 -6.51
CA ASP A 89 -9.53 13.15 -6.09
C ASP A 89 -9.21 12.25 -4.88
N PHE A 90 -8.33 11.27 -5.08
CA PHE A 90 -8.00 10.27 -4.06
C PHE A 90 -7.35 10.90 -2.82
N ALA A 91 -6.79 12.11 -2.94
CA ALA A 91 -6.29 12.87 -1.80
C ALA A 91 -7.44 13.45 -0.95
N VAL A 92 -8.59 13.79 -1.55
CA VAL A 92 -9.78 14.32 -0.86
C VAL A 92 -10.67 13.18 -0.31
N MET A 93 -10.50 11.94 -0.80
CA MET A 93 -11.16 10.74 -0.25
C MET A 93 -10.52 10.19 1.03
N GLY A 94 -9.52 10.88 1.59
CA GLY A 94 -8.92 10.48 2.87
C GLY A 94 -8.03 9.25 2.74
N LEU A 95 -7.10 9.27 1.78
CA LEU A 95 -5.82 8.55 1.93
C LEU A 95 -4.90 9.26 2.94
N GLU A 96 -5.47 9.76 4.04
CA GLU A 96 -4.73 9.91 5.28
C GLU A 96 -4.54 8.51 5.85
N GLN A 97 -3.46 8.30 6.60
CA GLN A 97 -3.13 7.03 7.25
C GLN A 97 -4.40 6.28 7.68
N GLY A 98 -4.65 5.14 7.05
CA GLY A 98 -5.93 4.45 7.19
C GLY A 98 -6.19 4.14 8.65
N ASN A 99 -7.24 4.71 9.22
CA ASN A 99 -7.78 4.34 10.51
C ASN A 99 -9.03 3.49 10.32
N ILE A 100 -9.55 2.94 11.40
CA ILE A 100 -10.74 2.10 11.38
C ILE A 100 -11.95 2.72 10.64
N PHE A 101 -12.11 4.05 10.67
CA PHE A 101 -13.19 4.74 9.97
C PHE A 101 -13.01 4.78 8.47
N SER A 102 -11.76 4.85 7.99
CA SER A 102 -11.46 4.73 6.56
C SER A 102 -11.87 3.34 6.04
N ASP A 103 -11.58 2.28 6.80
CA ASP A 103 -11.96 0.91 6.45
C ASP A 103 -13.50 0.76 6.40
N LEU A 104 -14.22 1.29 7.39
CA LEU A 104 -15.69 1.29 7.39
C LEU A 104 -16.28 2.02 6.17
N ARG A 105 -15.74 3.19 5.82
CA ARG A 105 -16.18 3.96 4.64
C ARG A 105 -15.93 3.18 3.35
N MET A 106 -14.79 2.51 3.25
CA MET A 106 -14.47 1.63 2.11
C MET A 106 -15.44 0.45 1.99
N MET A 107 -15.81 -0.14 3.14
CA MET A 107 -16.85 -1.17 3.22
C MET A 107 -18.26 -0.64 2.89
N GLY A 108 -18.43 0.67 2.74
CA GLY A 108 -19.72 1.32 2.49
C GLY A 108 -20.60 1.45 3.74
N LEU A 109 -20.01 1.32 4.93
CA LEU A 109 -20.68 1.46 6.22
C LEU A 109 -20.60 2.93 6.67
N LYS A 110 -21.75 3.55 6.90
CA LYS A 110 -21.87 4.91 7.47
C LYS A 110 -22.82 4.84 8.67
N GLU A 111 -22.30 4.46 9.83
CA GLU A 111 -23.14 4.36 11.03
C GLU A 111 -22.35 4.79 12.27
N PRO A 112 -22.66 5.93 12.89
CA PRO A 112 -22.07 6.36 14.16
C PRO A 112 -22.20 5.32 15.29
N ALA A 113 -23.20 4.44 15.18
CA ALA A 113 -23.40 3.32 16.11
C ALA A 113 -22.29 2.26 16.01
N LEU A 114 -21.75 2.01 14.81
CA LEU A 114 -20.58 1.13 14.64
C LEU A 114 -19.35 1.73 15.31
N GLU A 115 -19.16 3.03 15.13
CA GLU A 115 -18.02 3.77 15.69
C GLU A 115 -18.01 3.64 17.22
N ALA A 116 -19.17 3.81 17.87
CA ALA A 116 -19.33 3.61 19.30
C ALA A 116 -19.00 2.17 19.73
N LEU A 117 -19.52 1.16 19.01
CA LEU A 117 -19.23 -0.26 19.30
C LEU A 117 -17.74 -0.61 19.14
N ILE A 118 -17.07 0.02 18.18
CA ILE A 118 -15.62 -0.12 17.95
C ILE A 118 -14.83 0.44 19.14
N TYR A 119 -15.22 1.60 19.65
CA TYR A 119 -14.59 2.19 20.83
C TYR A 119 -14.86 1.38 22.10
N GLU A 120 -16.07 0.87 22.27
CA GLU A 120 -16.47 0.07 23.43
C GLU A 120 -15.79 -1.31 23.47
N ALA A 121 -15.38 -1.84 22.33
CA ALA A 121 -14.64 -3.11 22.25
C ALA A 121 -13.26 -3.07 22.95
N GLY A 122 -12.75 -1.88 23.26
CA GLY A 122 -11.50 -1.66 24.02
C GLY A 122 -10.23 -2.05 23.26
N GLU A 123 -9.07 -1.97 23.94
CA GLU A 123 -7.73 -2.25 23.39
C GLU A 123 -7.42 -3.74 23.19
N ARG A 124 -8.43 -4.60 23.01
CA ARG A 124 -8.13 -6.01 22.70
C ARG A 124 -7.52 -6.08 21.31
N ASP A 125 -6.37 -6.75 21.18
CA ASP A 125 -5.67 -6.97 19.91
C ASP A 125 -6.58 -7.59 18.82
N TYR A 126 -7.64 -8.26 19.27
CA TYR A 126 -8.69 -8.82 18.44
C TYR A 126 -10.07 -8.60 19.06
N ALA A 127 -10.97 -7.95 18.32
CA ALA A 127 -12.38 -7.82 18.68
C ALA A 127 -13.29 -8.15 17.50
N GLU A 128 -14.20 -9.09 17.72
CA GLU A 128 -15.32 -9.34 16.81
C GLU A 128 -16.47 -8.41 17.16
N ILE A 129 -16.84 -7.54 16.23
CA ILE A 129 -17.96 -6.61 16.40
C ILE A 129 -19.13 -7.17 15.60
N GLY A 130 -20.16 -7.60 16.32
CA GLY A 130 -21.33 -8.26 15.75
C GLY A 130 -22.53 -7.33 15.62
N LEU A 131 -23.13 -7.31 14.45
CA LEU A 131 -24.38 -6.60 14.16
C LEU A 131 -25.36 -7.58 13.50
N ASP A 132 -26.39 -7.97 14.23
CA ASP A 132 -27.43 -8.85 13.70
C ASP A 132 -28.63 -8.02 13.24
N ARG A 133 -29.05 -8.20 11.98
CA ARG A 133 -30.26 -7.60 11.43
C ARG A 133 -31.10 -8.63 10.70
N LYS A 134 -32.40 -8.42 10.71
CA LYS A 134 -33.34 -9.18 9.88
C LYS A 134 -33.52 -8.48 8.54
N ILE A 135 -33.25 -9.18 7.44
CA ILE A 135 -33.44 -8.70 6.08
C ILE A 135 -34.47 -9.62 5.40
N GLY A 136 -35.70 -9.11 5.27
CA GLY A 136 -36.85 -9.94 4.90
C GLY A 136 -37.12 -11.01 5.96
N GLU A 137 -37.04 -12.29 5.58
CA GLU A 137 -37.21 -13.43 6.50
C GLU A 137 -35.90 -14.01 7.02
N VAL A 138 -34.76 -13.50 6.52
CA VAL A 138 -33.42 -14.03 6.83
C VAL A 138 -32.79 -13.20 7.95
N GLU A 139 -32.30 -13.87 8.99
CA GLU A 139 -31.41 -13.26 9.97
C GLU A 139 -29.99 -13.21 9.39
N VAL A 140 -29.40 -12.02 9.37
CA VAL A 140 -28.07 -11.76 8.81
C VAL A 140 -27.24 -11.07 9.89
N GLY A 141 -26.11 -11.67 10.24
CA GLY A 141 -25.09 -11.06 11.07
C GLY A 141 -23.99 -10.44 10.21
N LEU A 142 -23.58 -9.21 10.51
CA LEU A 142 -22.31 -8.65 10.06
C LEU A 142 -21.31 -8.82 11.21
N ARG A 143 -20.14 -9.38 10.92
CA ARG A 143 -19.02 -9.50 11.86
C ARG A 143 -17.86 -8.70 11.32
N LEU A 144 -17.40 -7.71 12.06
CA LEU A 144 -16.19 -6.94 11.72
C LEU A 144 -15.05 -7.45 12.58
N TYR A 145 -13.89 -7.63 11.96
CA TYR A 145 -12.71 -8.13 12.66
C TYR A 145 -11.73 -6.99 12.85
N ARG A 146 -11.75 -6.39 14.03
CA ARG A 146 -10.78 -5.37 14.41
C ARG A 146 -9.46 -6.04 14.74
N VAL A 147 -8.38 -5.50 14.17
CA VAL A 147 -6.99 -5.88 14.44
C VAL A 147 -6.20 -4.59 14.66
N ASP A 148 -5.30 -4.58 15.63
CA ASP A 148 -4.34 -3.48 15.77
C ASP A 148 -3.14 -3.72 14.85
N ILE A 149 -2.93 -2.81 13.89
CA ILE A 149 -1.81 -2.83 12.96
C ILE A 149 -1.00 -1.55 13.23
N ASN A 150 0.21 -1.72 13.77
CA ASN A 150 1.12 -0.62 14.11
C ASN A 150 0.54 0.39 15.10
N GLY A 151 -0.13 -0.12 16.15
CA GLY A 151 -0.78 0.71 17.17
C GLY A 151 -2.02 1.46 16.65
N GLN A 152 -2.45 1.19 15.42
CA GLN A 152 -3.67 1.76 14.85
C GLN A 152 -4.72 0.67 14.64
N PRO A 153 -5.97 0.87 15.11
CA PRO A 153 -7.04 -0.08 14.89
C PRO A 153 -7.46 -0.08 13.42
N ARG A 154 -7.56 -1.27 12.83
CA ARG A 154 -7.98 -1.52 11.45
C ARG A 154 -9.05 -2.60 11.39
N ILE A 155 -9.82 -2.62 10.30
CA ILE A 155 -10.73 -3.72 9.97
C ILE A 155 -10.32 -4.25 8.59
N PRO A 156 -9.35 -5.18 8.53
CA PRO A 156 -8.88 -5.73 7.25
C PRO A 156 -9.93 -6.62 6.56
N GLU A 157 -10.93 -7.10 7.31
CA GLU A 157 -11.96 -7.99 6.79
C GLU A 157 -13.24 -7.97 7.62
N PHE A 158 -14.33 -8.41 7.00
CA PHE A 158 -15.62 -8.64 7.63
C PHE A 158 -16.19 -9.98 7.20
N ALA A 159 -17.19 -10.50 7.92
CA ALA A 159 -17.95 -11.66 7.50
C ALA A 159 -19.46 -11.42 7.57
N ILE A 160 -20.17 -12.04 6.64
CA ILE A 160 -21.64 -12.12 6.65
C ILE A 160 -22.05 -13.49 7.19
N VAL A 161 -22.79 -13.48 8.30
CA VAL A 161 -23.31 -14.64 9.00
C VAL A 161 -24.76 -14.88 8.60
N ILE A 162 -25.09 -16.06 8.05
CA ILE A 162 -26.43 -16.42 7.60
C ILE A 162 -26.81 -17.78 8.21
N PRO A 163 -27.47 -17.80 9.39
CA PRO A 163 -27.61 -19.01 10.20
C PRO A 163 -28.38 -20.16 9.54
N LYS A 164 -29.36 -19.87 8.66
CA LYS A 164 -30.31 -20.88 8.17
C LYS A 164 -30.13 -21.30 6.70
N VAL A 165 -29.41 -20.51 5.90
CA VAL A 165 -29.39 -20.71 4.44
C VAL A 165 -28.25 -21.65 4.01
N LEU A 166 -27.18 -21.72 4.79
CA LEU A 166 -25.96 -22.46 4.43
C LEU A 166 -26.03 -23.97 4.68
N GLU A 167 -27.01 -24.47 5.46
CA GLU A 167 -27.23 -25.92 5.63
C GLU A 167 -27.57 -26.65 4.33
N LYS A 168 -28.00 -25.92 3.29
CA LYS A 168 -28.51 -26.48 2.03
C LYS A 168 -27.63 -26.22 0.80
N VAL A 169 -26.50 -25.52 0.95
CA VAL A 169 -25.65 -25.21 -0.20
C VAL A 169 -24.84 -26.47 -0.56
N PRO A 170 -25.07 -27.08 -1.74
CA PRO A 170 -24.21 -28.17 -2.19
C PRO A 170 -22.81 -27.59 -2.41
N PHE A 171 -21.88 -27.97 -1.53
CA PHE A 171 -20.50 -27.50 -1.58
C PHE A 171 -19.91 -27.74 -2.98
N LEU A 172 -19.33 -26.69 -3.55
CA LEU A 172 -18.70 -26.74 -4.87
C LEU A 172 -17.65 -27.87 -4.87
N LYS A 173 -17.77 -28.80 -5.83
CA LYS A 173 -16.72 -29.80 -6.06
C LYS A 173 -15.47 -29.06 -6.52
N SER A 174 -14.51 -28.90 -5.62
CA SER A 174 -13.16 -28.48 -5.99
C SER A 174 -12.47 -29.59 -6.80
N GLU A 175 -11.88 -29.22 -7.93
CA GLU A 175 -11.05 -30.12 -8.74
C GLU A 175 -9.67 -30.39 -8.12
N PHE A 176 -9.31 -29.71 -7.03
CA PHE A 176 -7.98 -29.80 -6.43
C PHE A 176 -7.94 -30.80 -5.29
N GLY A 177 -7.48 -32.02 -5.55
CA GLY A 177 -7.32 -33.08 -4.56
C GLY A 177 -6.00 -33.06 -3.77
N ASP A 178 -5.59 -31.94 -3.17
CA ASP A 178 -4.24 -31.88 -2.58
C ASP A 178 -4.19 -31.33 -1.15
N SER A 179 -4.27 -32.25 -0.18
CA SER A 179 -4.00 -31.97 1.24
C SER A 179 -2.64 -31.30 1.46
N ARG A 180 -1.67 -31.47 0.55
CA ARG A 180 -0.36 -30.80 0.63
C ARG A 180 -0.45 -29.31 0.34
N SER A 181 -1.33 -28.90 -0.56
CA SER A 181 -1.58 -27.48 -0.86
C SER A 181 -2.18 -26.77 0.36
N LEU A 182 -3.13 -27.43 1.04
CA LEU A 182 -3.66 -26.96 2.32
C LEU A 182 -2.56 -26.83 3.39
N GLU A 183 -1.71 -27.86 3.54
CA GLU A 183 -0.60 -27.83 4.50
C GLU A 183 0.41 -26.72 4.21
N SER A 184 0.81 -26.57 2.94
CA SER A 184 1.78 -25.57 2.52
C SER A 184 1.26 -24.17 2.77
N GLU A 185 -0.04 -23.94 2.55
CA GLU A 185 -0.63 -22.63 2.79
C GLU A 185 -0.85 -22.38 4.29
N MET A 186 -1.20 -23.40 5.08
CA MET A 186 -1.19 -23.29 6.55
C MET A 186 0.19 -22.87 7.05
N LYS A 187 1.27 -23.50 6.57
CA LYS A 187 2.65 -23.11 6.93
C LYS A 187 3.02 -21.68 6.54
N ARG A 188 2.46 -21.15 5.44
CA ARG A 188 2.74 -19.78 4.98
C ARG A 188 1.95 -18.72 5.73
N THR A 189 0.77 -19.08 6.22
CA THR A 189 -0.19 -18.10 6.77
C THR A 189 0.01 -17.86 8.27
N VAL A 190 0.83 -18.68 8.96
CA VAL A 190 1.10 -18.53 10.39
C VAL A 190 2.57 -18.32 10.74
N THR A 191 2.80 -17.60 11.84
CA THR A 191 4.15 -17.25 12.33
C THR A 191 4.92 -18.48 12.78
N TYR A 192 6.25 -18.36 12.85
CA TYR A 192 7.12 -19.46 13.28
C TYR A 192 6.77 -20.00 14.68
N GLU A 193 6.32 -19.15 15.59
CA GLU A 193 5.92 -19.53 16.94
C GLU A 193 4.61 -20.35 16.92
N GLN A 194 3.65 -19.98 16.08
CA GLN A 194 2.41 -20.72 15.85
C GLN A 194 2.63 -22.05 15.09
N GLN A 195 3.78 -22.21 14.42
CA GLN A 195 4.17 -23.44 13.73
C GLN A 195 4.72 -24.53 14.66
N GLN A 196 5.02 -24.25 15.94
CA GLN A 196 5.65 -25.24 16.84
C GLN A 196 4.79 -26.50 17.12
N GLY A 197 3.53 -26.53 16.68
CA GLY A 197 2.67 -27.73 16.65
C GLY A 197 2.59 -28.46 15.30
N MET A 198 3.21 -27.94 14.24
CA MET A 198 3.02 -28.39 12.85
C MET A 198 4.30 -28.99 12.23
N VAL A 199 4.78 -30.15 12.69
CA VAL A 199 5.94 -30.84 12.09
C VAL A 199 5.55 -32.21 11.50
N ASN A 200 5.83 -32.45 10.20
CA ASN A 200 7.02 -33.23 9.77
C ASN A 200 7.06 -33.55 8.25
N GLY A 201 8.13 -33.09 7.57
CA GLY A 201 8.79 -33.75 6.41
C GLY A 201 8.11 -33.71 5.02
N GLU A 202 8.88 -34.12 4.01
CA GLU A 202 8.49 -34.25 2.57
C GLU A 202 7.52 -35.42 2.27
N ARG A 203 6.94 -36.06 3.30
CA ARG A 203 6.05 -37.21 3.11
C ARG A 203 4.64 -36.78 2.71
N VAL A 204 3.98 -37.58 1.87
CA VAL A 204 2.54 -37.45 1.59
C VAL A 204 1.79 -37.60 2.92
N ILE A 205 1.06 -36.56 3.35
CA ILE A 205 0.26 -36.61 4.57
C ILE A 205 -1.14 -37.15 4.23
N SER A 206 -1.60 -38.14 4.97
CA SER A 206 -2.94 -38.70 4.79
C SER A 206 -4.03 -37.69 5.17
N THR A 207 -5.23 -37.85 4.60
CA THR A 207 -6.42 -37.06 4.96
C THR A 207 -6.61 -36.94 6.47
N MET A 208 -6.56 -38.07 7.19
CA MET A 208 -6.75 -38.14 8.64
C MET A 208 -5.69 -37.34 9.40
N ALA A 209 -4.43 -37.43 8.98
CA ALA A 209 -3.34 -36.67 9.59
C ALA A 209 -3.47 -35.16 9.31
N MET A 210 -3.95 -34.76 8.13
CA MET A 210 -4.24 -33.35 7.83
C MET A 210 -5.39 -32.80 8.68
N ALA A 211 -6.49 -33.54 8.78
CA ALA A 211 -7.62 -33.17 9.64
C ALA A 211 -7.19 -33.09 11.11
N THR A 212 -6.37 -34.03 11.58
CA THR A 212 -5.81 -34.00 12.93
C THR A 212 -4.94 -32.77 13.15
N LYS A 213 -4.06 -32.41 12.19
CA LYS A 213 -3.24 -31.19 12.27
C LYS A 213 -4.10 -29.92 12.27
N ALA A 214 -5.10 -29.83 11.40
CA ALA A 214 -6.02 -28.70 11.36
C ALA A 214 -6.82 -28.58 12.67
N ALA A 215 -7.28 -29.70 13.24
CA ALA A 215 -7.94 -29.72 14.53
C ALA A 215 -7.01 -29.32 15.68
N LEU A 216 -5.77 -29.81 15.70
CA LEU A 216 -4.75 -29.42 16.68
C LEU A 216 -4.41 -27.92 16.58
N PHE A 217 -4.34 -27.40 15.36
CA PHE A 217 -4.13 -25.97 15.10
C PHE A 217 -5.34 -25.12 15.54
N MET A 218 -6.57 -25.57 15.32
CA MET A 218 -7.76 -24.90 15.87
C MET A 218 -7.73 -24.94 17.41
N GLY A 219 -7.32 -26.05 18.02
CA GLY A 219 -6.93 -26.07 19.42
C GLY A 219 -6.69 -27.48 19.98
N ALA A 220 -5.58 -27.65 20.70
CA ALA A 220 -5.36 -28.76 21.65
C ALA A 220 -5.90 -28.45 23.07
N SER A 221 -6.41 -27.24 23.30
CA SER A 221 -6.85 -26.77 24.61
C SER A 221 -8.35 -26.96 24.80
N TRP A 222 -8.71 -27.58 25.92
CA TRP A 222 -10.05 -27.71 26.50
C TRP A 222 -10.67 -26.35 26.92
N ALA A 223 -9.97 -25.24 26.68
CA ALA A 223 -10.38 -23.89 27.00
C ALA A 223 -10.33 -22.98 25.75
N ALA A 224 -11.04 -23.38 24.69
CA ALA A 224 -11.27 -22.56 23.50
C ALA A 224 -11.81 -21.15 23.85
N ASP A 225 -12.54 -21.04 24.96
CA ASP A 225 -13.09 -19.78 25.47
C ASP A 225 -12.04 -18.85 26.11
N SER A 226 -10.83 -19.33 26.41
CA SER A 226 -9.75 -18.54 27.02
C SER A 226 -8.59 -18.21 26.06
N ASP A 227 -8.64 -18.74 24.84
CA ASP A 227 -7.59 -18.54 23.85
C ASP A 227 -7.97 -17.39 22.91
N PRO A 228 -7.34 -16.20 23.05
CA PRO A 228 -7.70 -15.02 22.27
C PRO A 228 -7.45 -15.19 20.77
N GLU A 229 -6.63 -16.15 20.36
CA GLU A 229 -6.32 -16.44 18.96
C GLU A 229 -7.18 -17.57 18.36
N PHE A 230 -8.03 -18.23 19.16
CA PHE A 230 -8.86 -19.35 18.71
C PHE A 230 -9.71 -18.99 17.49
N GLY A 231 -10.33 -17.80 17.50
CA GLY A 231 -11.13 -17.30 16.38
C GLY A 231 -10.31 -17.10 15.09
N LEU A 232 -9.09 -16.58 15.22
CA LEU A 232 -8.18 -16.40 14.09
C LEU A 232 -7.76 -17.75 13.49
N ARG A 233 -7.39 -18.73 14.33
CA ARG A 233 -7.00 -20.06 13.86
C ARG A 233 -8.15 -20.81 13.20
N CYS A 234 -9.35 -20.73 13.78
CA CYS A 234 -10.57 -21.25 13.13
C CYS A 234 -10.82 -20.60 11.77
N ARG A 235 -10.59 -19.29 11.63
CA ARG A 235 -10.71 -18.58 10.35
C ARG A 235 -9.67 -19.03 9.35
N VAL A 236 -8.39 -19.11 9.73
CA VAL A 236 -7.32 -19.58 8.84
C VAL A 236 -7.65 -20.98 8.33
N VAL A 237 -8.06 -21.91 9.20
CA VAL A 237 -8.49 -23.23 8.75
C VAL A 237 -9.72 -23.16 7.85
N SER A 238 -10.72 -22.32 8.18
CA SER A 238 -11.92 -22.10 7.35
C SER A 238 -11.59 -21.68 5.94
N THR A 239 -10.84 -20.59 5.81
CA THR A 239 -10.51 -19.96 4.53
C THR A 239 -9.68 -20.92 3.69
N LEU A 240 -8.75 -21.65 4.32
CA LEU A 240 -7.92 -22.61 3.62
C LEU A 240 -8.68 -23.88 3.21
N LEU A 241 -9.59 -24.39 4.05
CA LEU A 241 -10.54 -25.44 3.68
C LEU A 241 -11.59 -24.95 2.67
N GLY A 242 -11.77 -23.64 2.55
CA GLY A 242 -12.60 -23.02 1.53
C GLY A 242 -11.92 -22.93 0.17
N ARG A 243 -10.62 -22.63 0.19
CA ARG A 243 -9.76 -22.45 -0.99
C ARG A 243 -9.20 -23.75 -1.56
N TYR A 244 -8.93 -24.72 -0.69
CA TYR A 244 -8.46 -26.08 -1.02
C TYR A 244 -9.54 -27.08 -0.62
N PRO A 245 -9.60 -28.28 -1.21
CA PRO A 245 -10.85 -28.95 -1.56
C PRO A 245 -11.95 -28.91 -0.50
N GLN A 246 -12.90 -27.99 -0.67
CA GLN A 246 -14.23 -28.13 -0.10
C GLN A 246 -14.86 -29.42 -0.64
N GLY A 247 -15.44 -30.24 0.25
CA GLY A 247 -16.25 -31.39 -0.14
C GLY A 247 -15.56 -32.75 -0.21
N LYS A 248 -14.42 -32.99 0.47
CA LYS A 248 -13.85 -34.35 0.63
C LYS A 248 -13.42 -34.68 2.08
N GLU A 249 -12.98 -35.92 2.26
CA GLU A 249 -12.72 -36.65 3.52
C GLU A 249 -12.11 -35.83 4.68
N VAL A 250 -11.23 -34.84 4.44
CA VAL A 250 -10.64 -34.00 5.52
C VAL A 250 -11.72 -33.21 6.26
N GLN A 251 -12.65 -32.61 5.51
CA GLN A 251 -13.77 -31.88 6.06
C GLN A 251 -14.70 -32.80 6.84
N GLN A 252 -15.01 -33.99 6.31
CA GLN A 252 -15.84 -34.97 7.01
C GLN A 252 -15.19 -35.48 8.30
N VAL A 253 -13.87 -35.69 8.28
CA VAL A 253 -13.11 -36.07 9.48
C VAL A 253 -13.14 -34.93 10.50
N LEU A 254 -12.90 -33.67 10.09
CA LEU A 254 -13.03 -32.52 10.98
C LEU A 254 -14.45 -32.36 11.55
N LEU A 255 -15.48 -32.56 10.72
CA LEU A 255 -16.88 -32.58 11.13
C LEU A 255 -17.16 -33.66 12.18
N SER A 256 -16.57 -34.85 12.02
CA SER A 256 -16.72 -35.94 12.98
C SER A 256 -15.94 -35.71 14.28
N MET A 257 -14.83 -34.98 14.22
CA MET A 257 -13.98 -34.72 15.38
C MET A 257 -14.51 -33.59 16.27
N ARG A 258 -15.01 -32.49 15.66
CA ARG A 258 -15.39 -31.24 16.35
C ARG A 258 -16.54 -30.52 15.61
N PRO A 259 -17.78 -31.03 15.67
CA PRO A 259 -18.93 -30.43 14.98
C PRO A 259 -19.20 -28.97 15.39
N GLU A 260 -18.83 -28.58 16.60
CA GLU A 260 -18.95 -27.22 17.14
C GLU A 260 -18.15 -26.17 16.36
N TYR A 261 -16.96 -26.53 15.84
CA TYR A 261 -16.14 -25.61 15.04
C TYR A 261 -16.85 -25.22 13.75
N PHE A 262 -17.68 -26.11 13.22
CA PHE A 262 -18.38 -25.89 11.97
C PHE A 262 -19.57 -24.94 12.08
N LYS A 263 -20.11 -24.65 13.28
CA LYS A 263 -21.14 -23.60 13.42
C LYS A 263 -20.63 -22.25 12.94
N HIS A 264 -19.34 -21.96 13.15
CA HIS A 264 -18.71 -20.73 12.66
C HIS A 264 -18.32 -20.81 11.17
N LEU A 265 -17.86 -21.98 10.70
CA LEU A 265 -17.44 -22.22 9.31
C LEU A 265 -18.61 -22.25 8.32
N ASN A 266 -19.75 -22.82 8.72
CA ASN A 266 -20.93 -22.98 7.88
C ASN A 266 -21.91 -21.83 7.98
N THR A 267 -21.71 -20.85 8.85
CA THR A 267 -22.65 -19.72 8.92
C THR A 267 -22.05 -18.46 8.40
N SER A 268 -20.72 -18.35 8.22
CA SER A 268 -20.05 -17.10 7.86
C SER A 268 -19.36 -17.15 6.49
N ILE A 269 -19.48 -16.09 5.72
CA ILE A 269 -18.71 -15.86 4.48
C ILE A 269 -17.86 -14.61 4.71
N ALA A 270 -16.53 -14.77 4.72
CA ALA A 270 -15.58 -13.68 4.93
C ALA A 270 -15.34 -12.88 3.64
N PHE A 271 -15.05 -11.60 3.77
CA PHE A 271 -14.75 -10.68 2.68
C PHE A 271 -13.65 -9.72 3.11
N PRO A 272 -12.73 -9.35 2.20
CA PRO A 272 -11.77 -8.29 2.50
C PRO A 272 -12.46 -6.93 2.57
N TYR A 273 -11.85 -5.98 3.27
CA TYR A 273 -12.40 -4.63 3.48
C TYR A 273 -12.66 -3.81 2.20
N THR A 274 -12.07 -4.23 1.08
CA THR A 274 -12.28 -3.64 -0.23
C THR A 274 -13.63 -4.00 -0.86
N VAL A 275 -14.33 -5.02 -0.34
CA VAL A 275 -15.67 -5.40 -0.81
C VAL A 275 -16.72 -4.58 -0.07
N LYS A 276 -17.64 -3.96 -0.81
CA LYS A 276 -18.75 -3.20 -0.21
C LYS A 276 -19.78 -4.14 0.41
N VAL A 277 -20.07 -3.94 1.70
CA VAL A 277 -21.04 -4.75 2.47
C VAL A 277 -22.42 -4.75 1.79
N ASN A 278 -22.88 -3.58 1.32
CA ASN A 278 -24.18 -3.47 0.65
C ASN A 278 -24.29 -4.32 -0.62
N GLU A 279 -23.19 -4.57 -1.35
CA GLU A 279 -23.23 -5.42 -2.54
C GLU A 279 -23.36 -6.89 -2.17
N VAL A 280 -22.66 -7.32 -1.11
CA VAL A 280 -22.76 -8.69 -0.59
C VAL A 280 -24.14 -8.95 0.02
N VAL A 281 -24.69 -7.98 0.76
CA VAL A 281 -26.00 -8.09 1.41
C VAL A 281 -27.13 -8.29 0.40
N LYS A 282 -27.03 -7.78 -0.82
CA LYS A 282 -28.02 -8.05 -1.89
C LYS A 282 -28.09 -9.53 -2.27
N LEU A 283 -27.02 -10.28 -2.00
CA LEU A 283 -26.84 -11.69 -2.37
C LEU A 283 -27.16 -12.65 -1.22
N ILE A 284 -27.76 -12.19 -0.12
CA ILE A 284 -28.06 -13.04 1.07
C ILE A 284 -28.91 -14.28 0.75
N ASN A 285 -29.73 -14.21 -0.30
CA ASN A 285 -30.55 -15.33 -0.78
C ASN A 285 -29.81 -16.26 -1.76
N SER A 286 -28.58 -15.90 -2.14
CA SER A 286 -27.72 -16.62 -3.08
C SER A 286 -26.32 -16.89 -2.48
N PRO A 287 -26.18 -17.73 -1.43
CA PRO A 287 -24.88 -17.92 -0.77
C PRO A 287 -23.75 -18.43 -1.65
N SER A 288 -24.06 -19.24 -2.67
CA SER A 288 -23.05 -19.69 -3.63
C SER A 288 -22.40 -18.54 -4.41
N GLU A 289 -23.18 -17.51 -4.76
CA GLU A 289 -22.65 -16.31 -5.44
C GLU A 289 -21.81 -15.45 -4.49
N MET A 290 -22.24 -15.31 -3.23
CA MET A 290 -21.44 -14.65 -2.20
C MET A 290 -20.08 -15.33 -1.98
N MET A 291 -20.06 -16.67 -1.90
CA MET A 291 -18.83 -17.44 -1.77
C MET A 291 -17.89 -17.23 -2.95
N GLU A 292 -18.41 -17.17 -4.17
CA GLU A 292 -17.62 -16.93 -5.38
C GLU A 292 -17.03 -15.51 -5.41
N ILE A 293 -17.80 -14.49 -5.00
CA ILE A 293 -17.30 -13.12 -4.88
C ILE A 293 -16.24 -13.01 -3.80
N SER A 294 -16.47 -13.60 -2.63
CA SER A 294 -15.49 -13.69 -1.54
C SER A 294 -14.18 -14.29 -2.06
N ARG A 295 -14.25 -15.46 -2.71
CA ARG A 295 -13.10 -16.16 -3.30
C ARG A 295 -12.34 -15.25 -4.27
N ARG A 296 -13.05 -14.64 -5.24
CA ARG A 296 -12.43 -13.74 -6.23
C ARG A 296 -11.79 -12.50 -5.59
N ALA A 297 -12.43 -11.94 -4.56
CA ALA A 297 -11.92 -10.76 -3.86
C ALA A 297 -10.59 -11.06 -3.14
N TYR A 298 -10.45 -12.24 -2.53
CA TYR A 298 -9.18 -12.68 -1.93
C TYR A 298 -8.14 -13.12 -2.97
N GLU A 299 -8.57 -13.55 -4.16
CA GLU A 299 -7.67 -13.87 -5.26
C GLU A 299 -7.13 -12.65 -5.98
N HIS A 300 -7.80 -11.50 -5.85
CA HIS A 300 -7.43 -10.25 -6.51
C HIS A 300 -6.05 -9.76 -6.06
N GLU A 301 -5.17 -9.46 -7.02
CA GLU A 301 -3.74 -9.15 -6.77
C GLU A 301 -3.53 -8.02 -5.76
N ASN A 302 -4.39 -7.01 -5.76
CA ASN A 302 -4.27 -5.84 -4.88
C ASN A 302 -4.33 -6.19 -3.38
N LEU A 303 -5.09 -7.21 -2.99
CA LEU A 303 -5.16 -7.63 -1.59
C LEU A 303 -3.89 -8.40 -1.18
N LYS A 304 -3.40 -9.28 -2.06
CA LYS A 304 -2.11 -9.96 -1.87
C LYS A 304 -0.97 -8.96 -1.76
N LYS A 305 -0.96 -7.95 -2.63
CA LYS A 305 0.01 -6.86 -2.64
C LYS A 305 -0.01 -6.07 -1.33
N ALA A 306 -1.18 -5.65 -0.86
CA ALA A 306 -1.30 -4.90 0.40
C ALA A 306 -0.79 -5.70 1.63
N ILE A 307 -1.13 -6.98 1.73
CA ILE A 307 -0.69 -7.85 2.84
C ILE A 307 0.82 -8.12 2.76
N MET A 308 1.34 -8.35 1.55
CA MET A 308 2.78 -8.58 1.32
C MET A 308 3.61 -7.32 1.64
N ASN A 309 3.12 -6.14 1.28
CA ASN A 309 3.80 -4.87 1.54
C ASN A 309 3.85 -4.56 3.03
N ALA A 310 2.77 -4.84 3.77
CA ALA A 310 2.75 -4.69 5.23
C ALA A 310 3.76 -5.64 5.90
N SER A 311 3.79 -6.92 5.52
CA SER A 311 4.76 -7.87 6.06
C SER A 311 6.21 -7.53 5.73
N ASN A 312 6.47 -6.96 4.55
CA ASN A 312 7.82 -6.56 4.14
C ASN A 312 8.29 -5.31 4.88
N LEU A 313 7.38 -4.37 5.13
CA LEU A 313 7.70 -3.20 5.94
C LEU A 313 8.16 -3.61 7.33
N GLU A 314 7.42 -4.48 8.02
CA GLU A 314 7.78 -4.94 9.37
C GLU A 314 9.12 -5.68 9.40
N GLN A 315 9.42 -6.49 8.37
CA GLN A 315 10.73 -7.14 8.26
C GLN A 315 11.88 -6.12 8.13
N LEU A 316 11.70 -5.07 7.33
CA LEU A 316 12.70 -4.03 7.16
C LEU A 316 12.85 -3.16 8.41
N LYS A 317 11.77 -2.85 9.13
CA LYS A 317 11.85 -2.16 10.43
C LYS A 317 12.70 -2.96 11.42
N LEU A 318 12.38 -4.25 11.59
CA LEU A 318 13.13 -5.14 12.48
C LEU A 318 14.59 -5.28 12.06
N GLU A 319 14.89 -5.29 10.76
CA GLU A 319 16.26 -5.29 10.25
C GLU A 319 16.99 -3.99 10.59
N MET A 320 16.37 -2.84 10.39
CA MET A 320 16.95 -1.54 10.73
C MET A 320 17.18 -1.37 12.24
N GLU A 321 16.23 -1.80 13.07
CA GLU A 321 16.37 -1.81 14.54
C GLU A 321 17.54 -2.69 15.00
N LYS A 322 17.67 -3.90 14.43
CA LYS A 322 18.78 -4.82 14.74
C LYS A 322 20.15 -4.24 14.37
N LEU A 323 20.19 -3.41 13.32
CA LEU A 323 21.40 -2.70 12.90
C LEU A 323 21.66 -1.43 13.71
N GLY A 324 20.74 -1.06 14.62
CA GLY A 324 20.89 0.05 15.55
C GLY A 324 20.53 1.41 14.96
N PHE A 325 19.76 1.46 13.86
CA PHE A 325 19.30 2.72 13.29
C PHE A 325 18.18 3.35 14.15
N SER A 326 18.09 4.68 14.12
CA SER A 326 17.12 5.43 14.91
C SER A 326 15.68 5.27 14.40
N GLU A 327 14.69 5.41 15.29
CA GLU A 327 13.26 5.44 14.92
C GLU A 327 12.94 6.52 13.89
N GLN A 328 13.64 7.67 13.94
CA GLN A 328 13.46 8.74 12.96
C GLN A 328 13.86 8.29 11.54
N LEU A 329 14.93 7.50 11.41
CA LEU A 329 15.38 6.98 10.12
C LEU A 329 14.43 5.90 9.60
N ILE A 330 13.92 5.05 10.49
CA ILE A 330 12.90 4.04 10.18
C ILE A 330 11.61 4.71 9.70
N GLY A 331 11.17 5.79 10.36
CA GLY A 331 10.01 6.57 9.91
C GLY A 331 10.18 7.17 8.51
N LYS A 332 11.38 7.64 8.15
CA LYS A 332 11.66 8.09 6.77
C LYS A 332 11.56 6.94 5.77
N MET A 333 12.08 5.75 6.10
CA MET A 333 11.93 4.55 5.27
C MET A 333 10.45 4.24 5.00
N GLU A 334 9.64 4.22 6.05
CA GLU A 334 8.20 4.01 5.97
C GLU A 334 7.53 5.01 5.02
N GLU A 335 7.90 6.29 5.12
CA GLU A 335 7.35 7.36 4.29
C GLU A 335 7.67 7.15 2.80
N HIS A 336 8.92 6.80 2.47
CA HIS A 336 9.31 6.51 1.08
C HIS A 336 8.62 5.25 0.53
N MET A 337 8.49 4.20 1.35
CA MET A 337 7.75 2.99 0.97
C MET A 337 6.26 3.27 0.77
N SER A 338 5.67 4.13 1.59
CA SER A 338 4.24 4.51 1.48
C SER A 338 3.94 5.26 0.17
N ARG A 339 4.94 5.99 -0.35
CA ARG A 339 4.90 6.69 -1.64
C ARG A 339 5.22 5.79 -2.83
N ASN A 340 5.47 4.49 -2.61
CA ASN A 340 5.88 3.53 -3.64
C ASN A 340 7.10 4.00 -4.46
N GLU A 341 8.04 4.70 -3.83
CA GLU A 341 9.24 5.15 -4.52
C GLU A 341 10.12 3.93 -4.83
N PRO A 342 10.38 3.58 -6.11
CA PRO A 342 11.00 2.30 -6.45
C PRO A 342 12.45 2.19 -5.96
N ARG A 343 13.11 3.33 -5.71
CA ARG A 343 14.47 3.41 -5.20
C ARG A 343 14.63 4.69 -4.39
N PHE A 344 15.23 4.59 -3.21
CA PHE A 344 15.53 5.74 -2.38
C PHE A 344 16.77 5.48 -1.53
N ILE A 345 17.36 6.55 -1.02
CA ILE A 345 18.54 6.52 -0.15
C ILE A 345 18.20 7.27 1.12
N LEU A 346 18.47 6.65 2.27
CA LEU A 346 18.37 7.32 3.57
C LEU A 346 19.75 7.68 4.08
N TYR A 347 19.88 8.87 4.65
CA TYR A 347 21.12 9.38 5.19
C TYR A 347 21.06 9.43 6.71
N ASP A 348 22.14 9.00 7.35
CA ASP A 348 22.31 9.07 8.80
C ASP A 348 23.74 9.51 9.15
N VAL A 349 23.90 10.04 10.36
CA VAL A 349 25.16 10.56 10.87
C VAL A 349 25.46 9.91 12.21
N LEU A 350 26.59 9.22 12.27
CA LEU A 350 27.14 8.62 13.48
C LEU A 350 28.32 9.47 13.97
N GLU A 351 28.16 10.06 15.15
CA GLU A 351 29.25 10.76 15.83
C GLU A 351 30.33 9.77 16.29
N SER A 352 31.60 10.08 16.03
CA SER A 352 32.74 9.26 16.45
C SER A 352 33.89 10.14 16.94
N ASP A 353 34.69 9.61 17.86
CA ASP A 353 35.90 10.27 18.37
C ASP A 353 36.90 10.67 17.26
N LYS A 354 36.81 10.03 16.08
CA LYS A 354 37.71 10.25 14.93
C LYS A 354 37.11 11.11 13.83
N GLY A 355 35.95 11.72 14.07
CA GLY A 355 35.23 12.54 13.11
C GLY A 355 33.80 12.05 12.91
N ARG A 356 33.15 12.55 11.85
CA ARG A 356 31.75 12.25 11.57
C ARG A 356 31.65 11.08 10.60
N ALA A 357 30.99 10.01 11.00
CA ALA A 357 30.73 8.87 10.12
C ALA A 357 29.35 9.06 9.48
N GLU A 358 29.33 9.35 8.18
CA GLU A 358 28.09 9.47 7.41
C GLU A 358 27.73 8.12 6.79
N VAL A 359 26.45 7.77 6.83
CA VAL A 359 25.91 6.52 6.30
C VAL A 359 24.85 6.82 5.25
N ALA A 360 24.92 6.13 4.11
CA ALA A 360 23.87 6.13 3.10
C ALA A 360 23.30 4.72 2.92
N LEU A 361 22.04 4.52 3.31
CA LEU A 361 21.31 3.25 3.21
C LEU A 361 20.57 3.18 1.88
N HIS A 362 20.83 2.15 1.06
CA HIS A 362 20.23 2.02 -0.27
C HIS A 362 19.08 1.01 -0.29
N PHE A 363 17.87 1.52 -0.54
CA PHE A 363 16.67 0.72 -0.68
C PHE A 363 16.25 0.62 -2.14
N ASN A 364 15.86 -0.59 -2.57
CA ASN A 364 15.26 -0.79 -3.89
C ASN A 364 14.06 -1.71 -3.78
N GLN A 365 13.00 -1.36 -4.51
CA GLN A 365 11.91 -2.27 -4.82
C GLN A 365 12.37 -3.32 -5.83
N SER A 366 11.90 -4.54 -5.68
CA SER A 366 12.08 -5.60 -6.65
C SER A 366 11.40 -5.25 -7.97
N LYS A 367 11.96 -5.76 -9.07
CA LYS A 367 11.38 -5.59 -10.41
C LYS A 367 10.21 -6.54 -10.67
N THR A 368 10.14 -7.63 -9.91
CA THR A 368 9.18 -8.73 -10.11
C THR A 368 8.17 -8.84 -8.97
N SER A 369 8.36 -8.08 -7.89
CA SER A 369 7.48 -8.05 -6.72
C SER A 369 7.49 -6.64 -6.14
N GLU A 370 6.47 -6.30 -5.36
CA GLU A 370 6.39 -4.99 -4.69
C GLU A 370 7.29 -4.88 -3.44
N PHE A 371 8.06 -5.92 -3.15
CA PHE A 371 8.97 -5.98 -2.01
C PHE A 371 10.13 -5.00 -2.13
N TYR A 372 10.42 -4.33 -1.02
CA TYR A 372 11.62 -3.53 -0.81
C TYR A 372 12.72 -4.36 -0.17
N TYR A 373 13.95 -4.03 -0.54
CA TYR A 373 15.16 -4.64 -0.03
C TYR A 373 16.14 -3.58 0.40
N PHE A 374 16.64 -3.70 1.63
CA PHE A 374 17.82 -3.00 2.08
C PHE A 374 19.07 -3.75 1.57
N ASN A 375 19.65 -3.29 0.45
CA ASN A 375 20.64 -4.10 -0.27
C ASN A 375 22.08 -3.85 0.22
N LYS A 376 22.38 -2.58 0.49
CA LYS A 376 23.72 -2.12 0.80
C LYS A 376 23.68 -0.80 1.54
N PHE A 377 24.74 -0.50 2.26
CA PHE A 377 24.98 0.84 2.77
C PHE A 377 26.41 1.28 2.50
N ASP A 378 26.59 2.58 2.27
CA ASP A 378 27.89 3.22 2.16
C ASP A 378 28.21 3.92 3.47
N LEU A 379 29.36 3.59 4.08
CA LEU A 379 29.90 4.27 5.26
C LEU A 379 31.07 5.15 4.84
N VAL A 380 31.08 6.40 5.30
CA VAL A 380 32.14 7.36 4.99
C VAL A 380 32.56 8.08 6.25
N LEU A 381 33.85 8.04 6.57
CA LEU A 381 34.41 8.89 7.63
C LEU A 381 34.75 10.27 7.04
N GLU A 382 33.86 11.23 7.23
CA GLU A 382 33.98 12.57 6.68
C GLU A 382 34.82 13.48 7.60
N LYS A 383 35.72 14.24 6.98
CA LYS A 383 36.61 15.19 7.65
C LYS A 383 36.17 16.64 7.41
N GLN A 384 35.30 16.87 6.44
CA GLN A 384 34.70 18.17 6.19
C GLN A 384 33.62 18.49 7.23
N PRO A 385 33.46 19.77 7.58
CA PRO A 385 32.35 20.20 8.41
C PRO A 385 31.00 19.85 7.73
N PRO A 386 29.94 19.67 8.52
CA PRO A 386 28.59 19.56 8.00
C PRO A 386 28.24 20.73 7.08
N LEU A 387 27.38 20.46 6.10
CA LEU A 387 26.63 21.53 5.45
C LEU A 387 25.70 22.21 6.46
N GLU A 388 25.29 23.44 6.18
CA GLU A 388 24.30 24.12 7.00
C GLU A 388 22.97 23.36 6.96
N PRO A 389 22.12 23.46 8.01
CA PRO A 389 20.84 22.75 8.05
C PRO A 389 19.99 23.02 6.80
N GLY A 390 19.63 21.96 6.08
CA GLY A 390 18.81 22.02 4.87
C GLY A 390 19.58 22.23 3.57
N GLU A 391 20.89 22.48 3.63
CA GLU A 391 21.73 22.49 2.42
C GLU A 391 22.02 21.06 1.94
N LYS A 392 22.15 20.92 0.62
CA LYS A 392 22.53 19.69 -0.07
C LYS A 392 23.62 19.95 -1.09
N TYR A 393 24.28 18.87 -1.51
CA TYR A 393 25.12 18.88 -2.70
C TYR A 393 24.29 18.53 -3.93
N PHE A 394 24.51 19.28 -5.01
CA PHE A 394 23.92 19.02 -6.31
C PHE A 394 25.04 18.67 -7.29
N VAL A 395 24.89 17.57 -8.01
CA VAL A 395 25.75 17.24 -9.15
C VAL A 395 24.95 17.48 -10.41
N SER A 396 25.31 18.52 -11.16
CA SER A 396 24.75 18.78 -12.48
C SER A 396 25.67 18.22 -13.56
N SER A 397 25.10 17.64 -14.60
CA SER A 397 25.86 17.19 -15.77
C SER A 397 25.05 17.39 -17.04
N GLN A 398 25.70 17.90 -18.08
CA GLN A 398 25.12 18.09 -19.40
C GLN A 398 26.08 17.59 -20.48
N ARG A 399 25.61 16.67 -21.31
CA ARG A 399 26.32 16.28 -22.54
C ARG A 399 25.83 17.13 -23.70
N GLN A 400 26.68 17.31 -24.72
CA GLN A 400 26.30 18.09 -25.89
C GLN A 400 25.02 17.54 -26.55
N GLY A 401 23.94 18.34 -26.55
CA GLY A 401 22.65 17.95 -27.11
C GLY A 401 21.72 17.16 -26.17
N GLU A 402 22.14 16.89 -24.93
CA GLU A 402 21.30 16.28 -23.89
C GLU A 402 20.81 17.35 -22.89
N GLU A 403 19.71 17.02 -22.20
CA GLU A 403 19.19 17.81 -21.10
C GLU A 403 20.12 17.78 -19.88
N VAL A 404 20.04 18.83 -19.06
CA VAL A 404 20.82 18.92 -17.82
C VAL A 404 20.26 17.92 -16.81
N LEU A 405 21.07 16.94 -16.43
CA LEU A 405 20.73 16.00 -15.38
C LEU A 405 21.29 16.55 -14.06
N VAL A 406 20.40 16.80 -13.09
CA VAL A 406 20.76 17.18 -11.72
C VAL A 406 20.46 16.04 -10.78
N ARG A 407 21.39 15.74 -9.87
CA ARG A 407 21.18 14.78 -8.77
C ARG A 407 21.57 15.38 -7.44
N GLU A 408 20.77 15.11 -6.41
CA GLU A 408 20.95 15.61 -5.06
C GLU A 408 21.67 14.59 -4.18
N PHE A 409 22.48 15.07 -3.24
CA PHE A 409 23.21 14.27 -2.26
C PHE A 409 23.33 15.03 -0.94
N GLU A 410 23.17 14.34 0.17
CA GLU A 410 23.50 14.91 1.50
C GLU A 410 25.00 14.77 1.81
N MET A 411 25.67 13.78 1.20
CA MET A 411 27.08 13.47 1.46
C MET A 411 28.01 13.99 0.35
N PRO A 412 29.09 14.71 0.68
CA PRO A 412 30.04 15.23 -0.32
C PRO A 412 30.77 14.12 -1.06
N SER A 413 31.08 13.02 -0.37
CA SER A 413 31.78 11.87 -0.92
C SER A 413 31.01 11.20 -2.06
N LEU A 414 29.68 11.09 -1.95
CA LEU A 414 28.82 10.55 -3.01
C LEU A 414 28.70 11.53 -4.19
N ALA A 415 28.60 12.84 -3.91
CA ALA A 415 28.60 13.87 -4.93
C ALA A 415 29.91 13.85 -5.74
N VAL A 416 31.06 13.79 -5.07
CA VAL A 416 32.39 13.69 -5.68
C VAL A 416 32.54 12.38 -6.45
N LYS A 417 32.05 11.25 -5.92
CA LYS A 417 32.08 9.95 -6.61
C LYS A 417 31.31 10.00 -7.93
N LEU A 418 30.10 10.57 -7.93
CA LEU A 418 29.32 10.73 -9.16
C LEU A 418 30.01 11.70 -10.13
N PHE A 419 30.48 12.84 -9.64
CA PHE A 419 31.19 13.83 -10.45
C PHE A 419 32.42 13.24 -11.13
N ASN A 420 33.27 12.51 -10.40
CA ASN A 420 34.46 11.84 -10.93
C ASN A 420 34.10 10.77 -11.96
N LEU A 421 33.04 10.00 -11.72
CA LEU A 421 32.55 9.00 -12.69
C LEU A 421 32.07 9.67 -13.99
N LYS A 422 31.47 10.86 -13.90
CA LYS A 422 31.12 11.67 -15.08
C LYS A 422 32.36 12.26 -15.76
N MET A 423 33.36 12.71 -15.00
CA MET A 423 34.64 13.17 -15.55
C MET A 423 35.33 12.08 -16.38
N GLU A 424 35.43 10.87 -15.84
CA GLU A 424 36.08 9.74 -16.52
C GLU A 424 35.37 9.38 -17.82
N GLY A 425 34.03 9.34 -17.80
CA GLY A 425 33.22 9.09 -18.99
C GLY A 425 33.15 10.26 -19.99
N ALA A 426 33.62 11.46 -19.62
CA ALA A 426 33.62 12.65 -20.47
C ALA A 426 34.94 12.87 -21.22
N LYS A 427 35.97 12.03 -21.01
CA LYS A 427 37.24 12.16 -21.75
C LYS A 427 37.06 12.08 -23.27
N ASP A 428 35.98 11.44 -23.73
CA ASP A 428 35.65 11.25 -25.15
C ASP A 428 34.40 12.04 -25.60
N ILE A 429 33.76 12.81 -24.71
CA ILE A 429 32.46 13.48 -24.98
C ILE A 429 32.52 14.93 -24.49
N ARG A 430 32.24 15.90 -25.37
CA ARG A 430 32.11 17.32 -25.00
C ARG A 430 30.90 17.53 -24.08
N GLY A 431 31.09 18.28 -23.00
CA GLY A 431 30.06 18.47 -21.98
C GLY A 431 30.54 19.18 -20.73
N THR A 432 29.58 19.56 -19.89
CA THR A 432 29.81 20.26 -18.62
C THR A 432 29.35 19.40 -17.44
N ALA A 433 30.05 19.54 -16.32
CA ALA A 433 29.57 19.02 -15.04
C ALA A 433 29.96 19.96 -13.92
N SER A 434 29.13 20.06 -12.88
CA SER A 434 29.45 20.86 -11.71
C SER A 434 28.95 20.21 -10.43
N ILE A 435 29.66 20.50 -9.34
CA ILE A 435 29.17 20.27 -7.97
C ILE A 435 28.77 21.62 -7.42
N LEU A 436 27.54 21.73 -6.92
CA LEU A 436 27.02 22.90 -6.23
C LEU A 436 26.63 22.53 -4.79
N SER A 437 26.60 23.51 -3.90
CA SER A 437 26.05 23.37 -2.53
C SER A 437 25.07 24.51 -2.22
N GLY A 438 23.92 24.17 -1.66
CA GLY A 438 22.92 25.15 -1.21
C GLY A 438 21.57 24.50 -0.89
N THR A 439 20.55 25.30 -0.63
CA THR A 439 19.18 24.81 -0.37
C THR A 439 18.44 24.44 -1.66
N ASP A 440 18.77 25.11 -2.77
CA ASP A 440 18.19 24.87 -4.09
C ASP A 440 19.24 25.09 -5.19
N VAL A 441 19.01 24.50 -6.36
CA VAL A 441 19.97 24.55 -7.48
C VAL A 441 20.19 25.98 -8.00
N GLY A 442 19.18 26.86 -7.91
CA GLY A 442 19.24 28.22 -8.46
C GLY A 442 20.04 29.18 -7.60
N SER A 443 20.07 28.98 -6.28
CA SER A 443 20.85 29.77 -5.33
C SER A 443 22.17 29.10 -4.92
N ALA A 444 22.41 27.86 -5.32
CA ALA A 444 23.56 27.08 -4.89
C ALA A 444 24.90 27.68 -5.34
N LYS A 445 25.87 27.65 -4.42
CA LYS A 445 27.26 28.03 -4.67
C LYS A 445 27.93 26.93 -5.50
N VAL A 446 28.55 27.29 -6.61
CA VAL A 446 29.37 26.35 -7.40
C VAL A 446 30.65 26.04 -6.63
N LEU A 447 30.84 24.77 -6.28
CA LEU A 447 32.04 24.25 -5.61
C LEU A 447 33.08 23.76 -6.61
N VAL A 448 32.64 23.14 -7.69
CA VAL A 448 33.50 22.63 -8.77
C VAL A 448 32.78 22.80 -10.10
N ALA A 449 33.48 23.24 -11.13
CA ALA A 449 32.99 23.19 -12.50
C ALA A 449 34.01 22.53 -13.44
N MET A 450 33.48 21.80 -14.42
CA MET A 450 34.22 21.13 -15.48
C MET A 450 33.60 21.46 -16.83
N GLU A 451 34.46 21.62 -17.83
CA GLU A 451 34.09 21.76 -19.23
C GLU A 451 35.04 20.91 -20.09
N ASP A 452 34.49 20.11 -20.99
CA ASP A 452 35.23 19.24 -21.93
C ASP A 452 36.31 18.38 -21.25
N GLY A 453 35.92 17.74 -20.15
CA GLY A 453 36.78 16.84 -19.38
C GLY A 453 37.87 17.54 -18.56
N LYS A 454 37.89 18.89 -18.53
CA LYS A 454 38.86 19.68 -17.77
C LYS A 454 38.16 20.51 -16.69
N ILE A 455 38.70 20.48 -15.49
CA ILE A 455 38.22 21.29 -14.38
C ILE A 455 38.55 22.76 -14.68
N THR A 456 37.53 23.61 -14.75
CA THR A 456 37.66 25.05 -15.05
C THR A 456 37.69 25.90 -13.79
N SER A 457 36.98 25.49 -12.74
CA SER A 457 36.99 26.16 -11.45
C SER A 457 36.84 25.17 -10.29
N VAL A 458 37.51 25.46 -9.18
CA VAL A 458 37.36 24.74 -7.91
C VAL A 458 37.42 25.73 -6.76
N GLU A 459 36.47 25.63 -5.86
CA GLU A 459 36.44 26.37 -4.61
C GLU A 459 37.59 25.88 -3.70
N LYS A 460 38.30 26.83 -3.09
CA LYS A 460 39.58 26.57 -2.41
C LYS A 460 39.46 25.54 -1.27
N ASP A 461 38.38 25.62 -0.50
CA ASP A 461 38.14 24.77 0.66
C ASP A 461 37.62 23.40 0.23
N PHE A 462 36.90 23.34 -0.91
CA PHE A 462 36.44 22.09 -1.50
C PHE A 462 37.52 21.31 -2.28
N TYR A 463 38.60 21.97 -2.73
CA TYR A 463 39.68 21.34 -3.51
C TYR A 463 40.27 20.09 -2.82
N LYS A 464 40.39 20.12 -1.48
CA LYS A 464 40.92 18.97 -0.72
C LYS A 464 39.98 17.77 -0.77
N THR A 465 38.68 17.99 -0.66
CA THR A 465 37.63 16.95 -0.77
C THR A 465 37.60 16.34 -2.16
N LEU A 466 37.73 17.19 -3.19
CA LEU A 466 37.76 16.73 -4.57
C LEU A 466 38.98 15.86 -4.86
N LYS A 467 40.17 16.30 -4.42
CA LYS A 467 41.44 15.61 -4.71
C LYS A 467 41.67 14.37 -3.85
N ASN A 468 41.25 14.42 -2.58
CA ASN A 468 41.40 13.34 -1.62
C ASN A 468 40.03 13.02 -1.02
N PRO A 469 39.10 12.43 -1.80
CA PRO A 469 37.78 12.11 -1.31
C PRO A 469 37.86 11.18 -0.10
N SER A 470 36.97 11.41 0.87
CA SER A 470 36.83 10.53 2.03
C SER A 470 36.61 9.09 1.57
N VAL A 471 37.34 8.17 2.20
CA VAL A 471 37.27 6.75 1.84
C VAL A 471 35.89 6.24 2.20
N SER A 472 35.16 5.78 1.19
CA SER A 472 33.85 5.14 1.36
C SER A 472 34.01 3.63 1.34
N GLN A 473 33.37 2.96 2.28
CA GLN A 473 33.25 1.51 2.31
C GLN A 473 31.79 1.12 2.09
N THR A 474 31.53 0.34 1.05
CA THR A 474 30.21 -0.23 0.78
C THR A 474 30.10 -1.59 1.48
N PHE A 475 29.06 -1.78 2.27
CA PHE A 475 28.70 -3.06 2.87
C PHE A 475 27.46 -3.61 2.16
N TYR A 476 27.52 -4.88 1.76
CA TYR A 476 26.40 -5.60 1.18
C TYR A 476 25.80 -6.51 2.25
N LEU A 477 24.47 -6.56 2.30
CA LEU A 477 23.71 -7.36 3.25
C LEU A 477 23.35 -8.73 2.67
#